data_AF-A0A970Z4U4-F1
#
_entry.id   AF-A0A970Z4U4-F1
#
_cell.length_a   1.000
_cell.length_b   1.000
_cell.length_c   1.000
_cell.angle_alpha   90.00
_cell.angle_beta   90.00
_cell.angle_gamma   90.00
#
_symmetry.space_group_name_H-M   'P 1'
#
loop_
_entity.id
_entity.type
_entity.pdbx_description
1 polymer ?
#
loop_
_entity_poly.entity_id
_entity_poly.type
_entity_poly.pdbx_seq_one_letter_code
_entity_poly.pdbx_strand_id
1 'polypeptide(L)'
;MRKSVVGVVGLTAVVVLTLGACGGDDDSSPSATGSSSAVAGKVGVILPDSASSARWETADRKYLSEAFAAAGVEFDIQNAQ
;
A
#
# COMPACT_ATOMS: atom_id res chain seq x y z
N MET A 1 -22.56 -36.08 -27.77
CA MET A 1 -23.26 -34.92 -28.35
C MET A 1 -22.71 -33.68 -27.66
N ARG A 2 -21.63 -33.12 -28.20
CA ARG A 2 -21.59 -31.86 -28.96
C ARG A 2 -22.28 -30.67 -28.27
N LYS A 3 -21.42 -29.73 -27.86
CA LYS A 3 -21.64 -28.28 -27.69
C LYS A 3 -22.48 -27.89 -26.47
N SER A 4 -21.76 -27.38 -25.46
CA SER A 4 -22.00 -26.05 -24.89
C SER A 4 -20.70 -25.57 -24.25
N VAL A 5 -19.78 -25.10 -25.09
CA VAL A 5 -18.80 -24.08 -24.71
C VAL A 5 -19.59 -22.77 -24.54
N VAL A 6 -19.09 -21.89 -23.68
CA VAL A 6 -19.50 -20.49 -23.42
C VAL A 6 -20.21 -20.30 -22.08
N GLY A 7 -19.46 -19.74 -21.12
CA GLY A 7 -19.88 -19.30 -19.78
C GLY A 7 -18.68 -19.26 -18.84
N VAL A 8 -17.47 -18.94 -19.32
CA VAL A 8 -16.90 -17.57 -19.33
C VAL A 8 -16.97 -16.94 -17.94
N VAL A 9 -15.90 -17.15 -17.15
CA VAL A 9 -14.93 -16.12 -16.72
C VAL A 9 -15.47 -15.26 -15.57
N GLY A 10 -14.81 -15.29 -14.41
CA GLY A 10 -15.11 -14.28 -13.39
C GLY A 10 -14.30 -14.33 -12.10
N LEU A 11 -13.89 -15.51 -11.60
CA LEU A 11 -13.41 -15.58 -10.21
C LEU A 11 -11.93 -15.93 -10.01
N THR A 12 -11.20 -16.33 -11.06
CA THR A 12 -9.77 -16.69 -10.95
C THR A 12 -8.82 -15.62 -11.52
N ALA A 13 -9.34 -14.50 -12.01
CA ALA A 13 -8.58 -13.46 -12.70
C ALA A 13 -8.20 -12.26 -11.80
N VAL A 14 -7.84 -12.44 -10.53
CA VAL A 14 -7.41 -11.30 -9.68
C VAL A 14 -5.92 -11.36 -9.31
N VAL A 15 -5.28 -12.53 -9.39
CA VAL A 15 -3.88 -12.69 -8.96
C VAL A 15 -2.85 -12.42 -10.08
N VAL A 16 -3.25 -12.36 -11.36
CA VAL A 16 -2.32 -12.23 -12.51
C VAL A 16 -2.37 -10.87 -13.21
N LEU A 17 -3.29 -9.96 -12.84
CA LEU A 17 -3.43 -8.64 -13.48
C LEU A 17 -2.48 -7.55 -12.93
N THR A 18 -1.57 -7.85 -12.02
CA THR A 18 -0.65 -6.86 -11.43
C THR A 18 0.71 -6.72 -12.13
N LEU A 19 1.00 -7.48 -13.20
CA LEU A 19 2.30 -7.43 -13.90
C LEU A 19 2.25 -7.44 -15.45
N GLY A 20 1.08 -7.27 -16.08
CA GLY A 20 0.88 -7.62 -17.49
C GLY A 20 0.43 -6.50 -18.45
N ALA A 21 0.98 -5.29 -18.39
CA ALA A 21 1.11 -4.41 -19.57
C ALA A 21 2.09 -3.25 -19.26
N CYS A 22 3.38 -3.30 -19.59
CA CYS A 22 3.87 -3.24 -20.96
C CYS A 22 3.37 -4.40 -21.85
N GLY A 23 2.20 -4.19 -22.48
CA GLY A 23 1.56 -5.11 -23.44
C GLY A 23 0.43 -5.99 -22.91
N GLY A 24 -0.83 -5.59 -23.15
CA GLY A 24 -1.99 -6.50 -23.18
C GLY A 24 -3.25 -5.98 -22.50
N ASP A 25 -4.20 -5.47 -23.29
CA ASP A 25 -5.58 -5.10 -22.94
C ASP A 25 -6.34 -6.20 -22.19
N ASP A 26 -7.05 -5.85 -21.09
CA ASP A 26 -8.43 -6.34 -20.83
C ASP A 26 -9.09 -5.62 -19.63
N ASP A 27 -10.36 -5.29 -19.81
CA ASP A 27 -11.28 -4.62 -18.89
C ASP A 27 -11.61 -5.52 -17.68
N SER A 28 -11.47 -5.00 -16.46
CA SER A 28 -11.88 -5.71 -15.24
C SER A 28 -12.41 -4.75 -14.18
N SER A 29 -13.73 -4.82 -13.95
CA SER A 29 -14.42 -4.12 -12.86
C SER A 29 -14.01 -4.67 -11.49
N PRO A 30 -13.63 -3.84 -10.51
CA PRO A 30 -13.39 -4.29 -9.14
C PRO A 30 -14.70 -4.34 -8.33
N SER A 31 -14.96 -5.48 -7.67
CA SER A 31 -15.97 -5.60 -6.62
C SER A 31 -15.30 -5.81 -5.26
N ALA A 32 -15.59 -4.92 -4.31
CA ALA A 32 -15.88 -5.17 -2.90
C ALA A 32 -15.62 -3.89 -2.10
N THR A 33 -16.65 -3.06 -1.95
CA THR A 33 -16.65 -2.00 -0.94
C THR A 33 -16.87 -2.66 0.42
N GLY A 34 -15.79 -3.22 0.99
CA GLY A 34 -15.75 -3.57 2.39
C GLY A 34 -15.68 -2.28 3.20
N SER A 35 -16.78 -1.90 3.84
CA SER A 35 -16.77 -0.90 4.91
C SER A 35 -16.01 -1.47 6.10
N SER A 36 -14.68 -1.48 6.02
CA SER A 36 -13.83 -1.63 7.19
C SER A 36 -14.00 -0.34 7.98
N SER A 37 -14.60 -0.45 9.16
CA SER A 37 -14.49 0.57 10.20
C SER A 37 -13.02 1.00 10.25
N ALA A 38 -12.76 2.29 10.05
CA ALA A 38 -11.41 2.81 9.88
C ALA A 38 -10.60 2.53 11.15
N VAL A 39 -9.90 1.39 11.18
CA VAL A 39 -8.89 1.13 12.19
C VAL A 39 -7.82 2.16 11.91
N ALA A 40 -7.67 3.12 12.80
CA ALA A 40 -6.55 4.06 12.75
C ALA A 40 -5.27 3.21 12.85
N GLY A 41 -4.63 2.98 11.70
CA GLY A 41 -3.40 2.22 11.62
C GLY A 41 -2.28 2.93 12.36
N LYS A 42 -1.32 2.16 12.89
CA LYS A 42 -0.07 2.69 13.45
C LYS A 42 0.97 2.80 12.34
N VAL A 43 1.79 3.84 12.38
CA VAL A 43 2.87 4.08 11.41
C VAL A 43 4.23 3.89 12.07
N GLY A 44 5.04 2.94 11.57
CA GLY A 44 6.43 2.77 12.00
C GLY A 44 7.39 3.29 10.94
N VAL A 45 8.37 4.12 11.35
CA VAL A 45 9.43 4.62 10.47
C VAL A 45 10.79 4.25 11.05
N ILE A 46 11.64 3.63 10.24
CA ILE A 46 13.05 3.38 10.56
C ILE A 46 13.90 4.33 9.74
N LEU A 47 14.46 5.35 10.41
CA LEU A 47 15.45 6.24 9.82
C LEU A 47 16.83 5.56 9.85
N PRO A 48 17.74 5.91 8.92
CA PRO A 48 19.14 5.51 9.04
C PRO A 48 19.76 5.99 10.36
N ASP A 49 20.96 5.51 10.64
CA ASP A 49 21.72 5.96 11.80
C ASP A 49 21.99 7.48 11.74
N SER A 50 21.85 8.11 12.91
CA SER A 50 22.04 9.55 13.12
C SER A 50 23.50 9.99 12.92
N ALA A 51 24.47 9.08 13.02
CA ALA A 51 25.87 9.39 12.73
C ALA A 51 26.13 9.51 11.22
N SER A 52 25.37 8.77 10.39
CA SER A 52 25.51 8.83 8.93
C SER A 52 25.01 10.15 8.32
N SER A 53 24.08 10.86 8.97
CA SER A 53 23.71 12.24 8.61
C SER A 53 22.84 12.95 9.65
N ALA A 54 23.22 14.17 10.02
CA ALA A 54 22.41 15.05 10.87
C ALA A 54 21.07 15.48 10.24
N ARG A 55 20.86 15.27 8.94
CA ARG A 55 19.59 15.60 8.25
C ARG A 55 18.41 14.80 8.80
N TRP A 56 18.61 13.51 9.08
CA TRP A 56 17.54 12.63 9.56
C TRP A 56 16.92 13.10 10.88
N GLU A 57 17.75 13.59 11.80
CA GLU A 57 17.29 14.11 13.09
C GLU A 57 16.76 15.54 13.01
N THR A 58 17.35 16.38 12.14
CA THR A 58 17.00 17.81 12.07
C THR A 58 15.82 18.12 11.17
N ALA A 59 15.58 17.32 10.14
CA ALA A 59 14.55 17.53 9.14
C ALA A 59 13.54 16.38 9.14
N ASP A 60 13.97 15.16 8.81
CA ASP A 60 13.06 14.03 8.56
C ASP A 60 12.21 13.70 9.79
N ARG A 61 12.83 13.53 10.97
CA ARG A 61 12.09 13.29 12.22
C ARG A 61 11.05 14.37 12.49
N LYS A 62 11.41 15.64 12.29
CA LYS A 62 10.52 16.79 12.52
C LYS A 62 9.32 16.77 11.56
N TYR A 63 9.56 16.72 10.26
CA TYR A 63 8.47 16.81 9.28
C TYR A 63 7.59 15.57 9.25
N LEU A 64 8.16 14.38 9.49
CA LEU A 64 7.38 13.15 9.57
C LEU A 64 6.47 13.15 10.82
N SER A 65 6.99 13.54 11.97
CA SER A 65 6.18 13.63 13.19
C SER A 65 5.07 14.69 13.08
N GLU A 66 5.34 15.85 12.47
CA GLU A 66 4.32 16.86 12.18
C GLU A 66 3.24 16.33 11.22
N ALA A 67 3.63 15.63 10.16
CA ALA A 67 2.69 15.05 9.19
C ALA A 67 1.81 13.96 9.83
N PHE A 68 2.39 13.08 10.64
CA PHE A 68 1.64 12.01 11.32
C PHE A 68 0.71 12.57 12.40
N ALA A 69 1.15 13.59 13.15
CA ALA A 69 0.30 14.29 14.09
C ALA A 69 -0.89 14.98 13.39
N ALA A 70 -0.64 15.64 12.25
CA ALA A 70 -1.69 16.25 11.45
C ALA A 70 -2.68 15.22 10.87
N ALA A 71 -2.20 14.02 10.55
CA ALA A 71 -3.03 12.90 10.10
C ALA A 71 -3.77 12.19 11.25
N GLY A 72 -3.46 12.51 12.52
CA GLY A 72 -4.09 11.90 13.68
C GLY A 72 -3.79 10.41 13.85
N VAL A 73 -2.66 9.94 13.31
CA VAL A 73 -2.23 8.53 13.41
C VAL A 73 -1.21 8.37 14.53
N GLU A 74 -1.26 7.24 15.23
CA GLU A 74 -0.18 6.87 16.14
C GLU A 74 1.06 6.46 15.33
N PHE A 75 2.23 6.95 15.74
CA PHE A 75 3.47 6.69 15.03
C PHE A 75 4.66 6.43 15.95
N ASP A 76 5.64 5.68 15.44
CA ASP A 76 6.93 5.44 16.09
C ASP A 76 8.08 5.67 15.07
N ILE A 77 9.06 6.49 15.44
CA ILE A 77 10.20 6.84 14.59
C ILE A 77 11.49 6.44 15.31
N GLN A 78 12.14 5.40 14.82
CA GLN A 78 13.37 4.85 15.37
C GLN A 78 14.54 5.01 14.40
N ASN A 79 15.77 5.06 14.89
CA ASN A 79 16.97 4.96 14.06
C ASN A 79 17.45 3.51 14.01
N ALA A 80 18.03 3.12 12.88
CA ALA A 80 18.60 1.79 12.63
C ALA A 80 19.96 1.54 13.32
N GLN A 81 20.16 2.12 14.51
CA GLN A 81 21.38 2.04 15.33
C GLN A 81 21.95 0.62 15.48
#